data_AF-A0A6V7QF57-F1
#
_entry.id   AF-A0A6V7QF57-F1
#
_cell.length_a   1.000
_cell.length_b   1.000
_cell.length_c   1.000
_cell.angle_alpha   90.00
_cell.angle_beta   90.00
_cell.angle_gamma   90.00
#
_symmetry.space_group_name_H-M   'P 1'
#
loop_
_entity.id
_entity.type
_entity.pdbx_description
1 polymer ?
#
loop_
_entity_poly.entity_id
_entity_poly.type
_entity_poly.pdbx_seq_one_letter_code
_entity_poly.pdbx_strand_id
1 'polypeptide(L)'
;MWWRKKETEQLPTHYDRLTECDGECEDVAERIPKGYVPMLVEDEARGEVERVLVHVKLLNEPFMVELLEWAAERFGYRQEGVLRVPCDAHNFRRMVALSHRKLDG
;
A
#
# COMPACT_ATOMS: atom_id res chain seq x y z
N MET A 1 -0.63 -12.65 -36.00
CA MET A 1 0.18 -11.56 -35.42
C MET A 1 -0.76 -10.39 -35.18
N TRP A 2 -1.09 -10.10 -33.92
CA TRP A 2 -1.42 -8.76 -33.43
C TRP A 2 -1.75 -8.85 -31.94
N TRP A 3 -0.70 -8.58 -31.16
CA TRP A 3 -0.70 -7.87 -29.89
C TRP A 3 -1.87 -8.16 -28.96
N ARG A 4 -1.70 -9.21 -28.15
CA ARG A 4 -2.32 -9.28 -26.82
C ARG A 4 -1.76 -8.08 -26.06
N LYS A 5 -2.57 -7.05 -25.85
CA LYS A 5 -2.25 -6.00 -24.88
C LYS A 5 -1.92 -6.76 -23.60
N LYS A 6 -0.64 -6.80 -23.24
CA LYS A 6 -0.26 -7.00 -21.85
C LYS A 6 -0.71 -5.73 -21.18
N GLU A 7 -2.00 -5.72 -20.84
CA GLU A 7 -2.51 -4.97 -19.73
C GLU A 7 -1.65 -5.45 -18.58
N THR A 8 -0.56 -4.72 -18.36
CA THR A 8 0.13 -4.74 -17.08
C THR A 8 -0.98 -4.61 -16.08
N GLU A 9 -1.17 -5.64 -15.27
CA GLU A 9 -2.02 -5.64 -14.08
C GLU A 9 -1.52 -4.52 -13.17
N GLN A 10 -1.82 -3.29 -13.56
CA GLN A 10 -1.69 -2.11 -12.74
C GLN A 10 -2.78 -2.30 -11.71
N LEU A 11 -2.39 -2.82 -10.54
CA LEU A 11 -3.22 -2.82 -9.35
C LEU A 11 -3.96 -1.48 -9.30
N PRO A 12 -5.30 -1.47 -9.17
CA PRO A 12 -6.07 -0.24 -9.26
C PRO A 12 -5.53 0.76 -8.23
N THR A 13 -5.04 1.89 -8.74
CA THR A 13 -4.54 3.03 -7.96
C THR A 13 -5.67 3.77 -7.25
N HIS A 14 -6.92 3.39 -7.51
CA HIS A 14 -8.09 4.06 -6.99
C HIS A 14 -8.35 3.66 -5.53
N TYR A 15 -8.39 4.66 -4.66
CA TYR A 15 -8.79 4.52 -3.27
C TYR A 15 -9.96 5.46 -3.02
N ASP A 16 -11.15 4.89 -2.78
CA ASP A 16 -12.30 5.65 -2.28
C ASP A 16 -12.67 5.13 -0.89
N ARG A 17 -12.64 6.02 0.10
CA ARG A 17 -13.10 5.71 1.45
C ARG A 17 -13.88 6.87 2.05
N LEU A 18 -15.19 6.83 1.88
CA LEU A 18 -16.17 7.60 2.66
C LEU A 18 -17.34 6.65 2.95
N THR A 19 -17.55 6.28 4.21
CA THR A 19 -18.80 5.64 4.68
C THR A 19 -19.90 6.71 4.63
N GLU A 20 -21.16 6.52 4.22
CA GLU A 20 -22.10 5.38 4.24
C GLU A 20 -22.94 5.44 2.95
N CYS A 21 -23.13 4.33 2.25
CA CYS A 21 -24.17 4.19 1.23
C CYS A 21 -24.99 2.94 1.56
N ASP A 22 -26.26 3.14 1.86
CA ASP A 22 -27.28 2.13 2.15
C ASP A 22 -27.78 1.42 0.87
N GLY A 23 -26.95 1.41 -0.19
CA GLY A 23 -27.29 0.88 -1.50
C GLY A 23 -26.37 -0.28 -1.89
N GLU A 24 -26.98 -1.41 -2.21
CA GLU A 24 -26.32 -2.62 -2.72
C GLU A 24 -25.67 -2.34 -4.09
N CYS A 25 -24.42 -1.91 -4.07
CA CYS A 25 -23.53 -1.92 -5.23
C CYS A 25 -22.43 -2.93 -4.90
N GLU A 26 -22.32 -4.00 -5.69
CA GLU A 26 -21.26 -5.01 -5.53
C GLU A 26 -19.90 -4.46 -5.96
N ASP A 27 -19.37 -3.50 -5.19
CA ASP A 27 -17.98 -3.11 -5.27
C ASP A 27 -17.16 -4.08 -4.41
N VAL A 28 -16.36 -4.92 -5.07
CA VAL A 28 -15.35 -5.80 -4.43
C VAL A 28 -14.17 -4.98 -3.91
N ALA A 29 -14.44 -3.80 -3.34
CA ALA A 29 -13.49 -3.03 -2.57
C ALA A 29 -13.26 -3.80 -1.27
N GLU A 30 -12.18 -4.58 -1.24
CA GLU A 30 -11.73 -5.32 -0.07
C GLU A 30 -11.80 -4.38 1.16
N ARG A 31 -12.70 -4.70 2.09
CA ARG A 31 -13.04 -3.81 3.21
C ARG A 31 -11.80 -3.63 4.07
N ILE A 32 -11.10 -2.51 3.89
CA ILE A 32 -9.91 -2.19 4.69
C ILE A 32 -10.35 -2.01 6.15
N PRO A 33 -9.71 -2.69 7.13
CA PRO A 33 -10.03 -2.50 8.53
C PRO A 33 -9.74 -1.07 9.00
N LYS A 34 -10.46 -0.61 10.02
CA LYS A 34 -10.20 0.71 10.63
C LYS A 34 -8.77 0.72 11.20
N GLY A 35 -8.08 1.86 11.05
CA GLY A 35 -6.70 2.00 11.51
C GLY A 35 -5.65 1.38 10.59
N TYR A 36 -6.02 0.95 9.38
CA TYR A 36 -5.08 0.48 8.36
C TYR A 36 -5.11 1.35 7.10
N VAL A 37 -3.92 1.51 6.51
CA VAL A 37 -3.65 2.24 5.26
C VAL A 37 -3.05 1.26 4.25
N PRO A 38 -3.59 1.16 3.03
CA PRO A 38 -2.93 0.40 1.97
C PRO A 38 -1.70 1.14 1.47
N MET A 39 -0.61 0.40 1.28
CA MET A 39 0.60 0.88 0.63
C MET A 39 1.00 -0.03 -0.53
N LEU A 40 1.49 0.55 -1.61
CA LEU A 40 2.15 -0.16 -2.69
C LEU A 40 3.66 -0.21 -2.39
N VAL A 41 4.17 -1.41 -2.23
CA VAL A 41 5.58 -1.68 -2.00
C VAL A 41 6.19 -2.08 -3.33
N GLU A 42 7.13 -1.27 -3.82
CA GLU A 42 7.76 -1.46 -5.13
C GLU A 42 9.22 -1.90 -4.95
N ASP A 43 9.58 -3.09 -5.45
CA ASP A 43 10.98 -3.52 -5.59
C ASP A 43 11.49 -3.07 -6.96
N GLU A 44 12.39 -2.09 -6.97
CA GLU A 44 12.97 -1.53 -8.19
C GLU A 44 13.82 -2.52 -8.99
N ALA A 45 14.50 -3.45 -8.31
CA ALA A 45 15.38 -4.42 -8.97
C ALA A 45 14.56 -5.52 -9.66
N ARG A 46 13.39 -5.86 -9.10
CA ARG A 46 12.50 -6.91 -9.63
C ARG A 46 11.36 -6.37 -10.47
N GLY A 47 11.04 -5.08 -10.36
CA GLY A 47 9.84 -4.48 -10.95
C GLY A 47 8.54 -5.04 -10.36
N GLU A 48 8.61 -5.62 -9.16
CA GLU A 48 7.47 -6.20 -8.46
C GLU A 48 6.77 -5.12 -7.63
N VAL A 49 5.44 -5.09 -7.69
CA VAL A 49 4.62 -4.16 -6.91
C VAL A 49 3.60 -4.95 -6.11
N GLU A 50 3.51 -4.66 -4.83
CA GLU A 50 2.60 -5.36 -3.94
C GLU A 50 1.82 -4.42 -3.04
N ARG A 51 0.52 -4.69 -2.87
CA ARG A 51 -0.33 -3.98 -1.92
C ARG A 51 -0.24 -4.62 -0.53
N VAL A 52 0.19 -3.85 0.46
CA VAL A 52 0.29 -4.26 1.87
C VAL A 52 -0.57 -3.35 2.74
N LEU A 53 -1.33 -3.93 3.67
CA LEU A 53 -2.06 -3.15 4.67
C LEU A 53 -1.17 -2.87 5.88
N VAL A 54 -1.03 -1.59 6.21
CA VAL A 54 -0.16 -1.12 7.28
C VAL A 54 -1.00 -0.44 8.35
N HIS A 55 -0.84 -0.86 9.61
CA HIS A 55 -1.52 -0.20 10.72
C HIS A 55 -0.96 1.22 10.94
N VAL A 56 -1.82 2.21 11.17
CA VAL A 56 -1.43 3.63 11.31
C VAL A 56 -0.41 3.88 12.42
N LYS A 57 -0.41 3.06 13.48
CA LYS A 57 0.60 3.13 14.56
C LYS A 57 2.03 2.85 14.05
N LEU A 58 2.18 2.06 12.99
CA LEU A 58 3.49 1.75 12.40
C LEU A 58 4.12 2.94 11.68
N LEU A 59 3.30 3.91 11.25
CA LEU A 59 3.75 5.13 10.56
C LEU A 59 4.67 6.00 11.41
N ASN A 60 4.60 5.85 12.74
CA ASN A 60 5.43 6.57 13.69
C ASN A 60 6.70 5.81 14.10
N GLU A 61 6.91 4.57 13.62
CA GLU A 61 8.15 3.86 13.92
C GLU A 61 9.31 4.44 13.09
N PRO A 62 10.53 4.56 13.64
CA PRO A 62 11.65 5.26 12.98
C PRO A 62 11.95 4.75 11.56
N PHE A 63 11.94 3.43 11.36
CA PHE A 63 12.19 2.85 10.03
C PHE A 63 11.14 3.25 8.99
N MET A 64 9.90 3.45 9.42
CA MET A 64 8.81 3.83 8.52
C MET A 64 8.92 5.30 8.16
N VAL A 65 9.35 6.16 9.10
CA VAL A 65 9.62 7.58 8.81
C VAL A 65 10.70 7.70 7.74
N GLU A 66 11.84 7.01 7.91
CA GLU A 66 12.92 7.00 6.91
C GLU A 66 12.44 6.51 5.54
N LEU A 67 11.63 5.44 5.52
CA LEU A 67 11.06 4.91 4.28
C LEU A 67 10.12 5.90 3.59
N LEU A 68 9.31 6.62 4.36
CA LEU A 68 8.38 7.62 3.85
C LEU A 68 9.10 8.87 3.33
N GLU A 69 10.23 9.25 3.93
CA GLU A 69 11.11 10.30 3.41
C GLU A 69 11.68 9.90 2.04
N TRP A 70 12.20 8.68 1.90
CA TRP A 70 12.66 8.18 0.60
C TRP A 70 11.54 8.11 -0.44
N ALA A 71 10.34 7.70 -0.03
CA ALA A 71 9.17 7.71 -0.90
C ALA A 71 8.81 9.14 -1.36
N ALA A 72 8.91 10.13 -0.47
CA ALA A 72 8.67 11.53 -0.81
C ALA A 72 9.73 12.09 -1.77
N GLU A 73 11.00 11.74 -1.58
CA GLU A 73 12.08 12.13 -2.51
C GLU A 73 11.89 11.53 -3.90
N ARG A 74 11.47 10.26 -3.97
CA ARG A 74 11.34 9.52 -5.22
C ARG A 74 10.05 9.83 -5.98
N PHE A 75 8.92 9.82 -5.30
CA PHE A 75 7.59 9.90 -5.91
C PHE A 75 6.92 11.26 -5.67
N GLY A 76 7.49 12.10 -4.81
CA GLY A 76 6.84 13.31 -4.33
C GLY A 76 5.69 13.03 -3.39
N TYR A 77 5.04 14.11 -2.94
CA TYR A 77 3.86 14.06 -2.07
C TYR A 77 2.53 13.96 -2.84
N ARG A 78 2.54 14.10 -4.17
CA ARG A 78 1.34 14.10 -5.02
C ARG A 78 0.90 12.69 -5.43
N GLN A 79 1.01 11.75 -4.50
CA GLN A 79 0.57 10.38 -4.73
C GLN A 79 -0.95 10.31 -4.54
N GLU A 80 -1.68 9.92 -5.59
CA GLU A 80 -3.14 9.86 -5.55
C GLU A 80 -3.61 8.49 -5.02
N GLY A 81 -4.45 8.51 -3.98
CA GLY A 81 -5.19 7.35 -3.47
C GLY A 81 -4.37 6.38 -2.61
N VAL A 82 -3.26 5.84 -3.12
CA VAL A 82 -2.45 4.81 -2.45
C VAL A 82 -0.99 5.24 -2.37
N LEU A 83 -0.40 5.10 -1.17
CA LEU A 83 0.98 5.46 -0.90
C LEU A 83 1.94 4.40 -1.44
N ARG A 84 2.90 4.81 -2.26
CA ARG A 84 3.98 4.02 -2.85
C ARG A 84 5.26 4.21 -2.07
N VAL A 85 5.95 3.12 -1.77
CA VAL A 85 7.22 3.12 -1.04
C VAL A 85 8.26 2.25 -1.76
N PRO A 86 9.53 2.72 -1.87
CA PRO A 86 10.59 1.94 -2.49
C PRO A 86 11.14 0.93 -1.47
N CYS A 87 10.68 -0.32 -1.53
CA CYS A 87 11.12 -1.37 -0.61
C CYS A 87 10.92 -2.76 -1.22
N ASP A 88 11.77 -3.72 -0.84
CA ASP A 88 11.52 -5.13 -1.13
C ASP A 88 10.29 -5.62 -0.35
N ALA A 89 9.29 -6.15 -1.06
CA ALA A 89 8.03 -6.55 -0.47
C ALA A 89 8.18 -7.66 0.58
N HIS A 90 9.16 -8.56 0.41
CA HIS A 90 9.41 -9.64 1.37
C HIS A 90 9.92 -9.09 2.71
N ASN A 91 10.92 -8.22 2.69
CA ASN A 91 11.46 -7.57 3.87
C ASN A 91 10.43 -6.64 4.53
N PHE A 92 9.66 -5.90 3.74
CA PHE A 92 8.62 -5.02 4.26
C PHE A 92 7.55 -5.79 5.04
N ARG A 93 7.04 -6.91 4.49
CA ARG A 93 6.09 -7.77 5.22
C ARG A 93 6.64 -8.28 6.54
N ARG A 94 7.92 -8.70 6.56
CA ARG A 94 8.56 -9.17 7.79
C ARG A 94 8.63 -8.06 8.85
N MET A 95 9.01 -6.84 8.47
CA MET A 95 9.04 -5.68 9.36
C MET A 95 7.64 -5.37 9.92
N VAL A 96 6.62 -5.31 9.05
CA VAL A 96 5.23 -5.08 9.45
C VAL A 96 4.77 -6.16 10.43
N ALA A 97 5.03 -7.44 10.15
CA ALA A 97 4.65 -8.57 11.01
C ALA A 97 5.35 -8.58 12.36
N LEU A 98 6.62 -8.15 12.43
CA LEU A 98 7.35 -8.02 13.70
C LEU A 98 6.76 -6.90 14.57
N SER A 99 6.36 -5.80 13.94
CA SER A 99 5.79 -4.66 14.65
C SER A 99 4.35 -4.88 15.13
N HIS A 100 3.57 -5.74 14.45
CA HIS A 100 2.22 -6.11 14.92
C HIS A 100 2.22 -6.68 16.35
N ARG A 101 3.26 -7.44 16.74
CA ARG A 101 3.39 -8.02 18.08
C ARG A 101 3.48 -6.97 19.20
N LYS A 102 3.82 -5.73 18.86
CA LYS A 102 3.95 -4.61 19.78
C LYS A 102 2.64 -3.82 19.93
N LEU A 103 1.68 -4.02 19.03
CA LEU A 103 0.41 -3.27 18.98
C LEU A 103 -0.73 -3.92 19.78
N ASP A 104 -0.58 -5.21 20.13
CA ASP A 104 -1.54 -6.02 20.88
C ASP A 104 -1.27 -6.06 22.40
N GLY A 105 -0.30 -5.27 22.88
CA GLY A 105 0.12 -5.19 24.28
C GLY A 105 -0.32 -3.91 24.99
#